data_AF-A0A915CIT0-F1
#
_entry.id   AF-A0A915CIT0-F1
#
_cell.length_a   1.000
_cell.length_b   1.000
_cell.length_c   1.000
_cell.angle_alpha   90.00
_cell.angle_beta   90.00
_cell.angle_gamma   90.00
#
_symmetry.space_group_name_H-M   'P 1'
#
loop_
_entity.id
_entity.type
_entity.pdbx_description
1 polymer ?
#
loop_
_entity_poly.entity_id
_entity_poly.type
_entity_poly.pdbx_seq_one_letter_code
_entity_poly.pdbx_strand_id
1 'polypeptide(L)'
;MHMGNMKFKQRPREEQAEPDGTDEAEKASVMFGVNHEEFLKALTRPRVKVGTEWVSKGQNIDQVTWAVGAMAKGLYARVFNWLVKKCNVTLDQKGIPRDYFIGVLDIAGFEIFDFNSFEQLWINFVNEKLQQFFNHIYVRFGAGRVR
;
A
#
# COMPACT_ATOMS: atom_id res chain seq x y z
N MET A 1 10.26 8.09 -4.99
CA MET A 1 10.06 9.49 -5.44
C MET A 1 10.21 9.60 -6.94
N HIS A 2 11.36 9.25 -7.55
CA HIS A 2 11.55 9.26 -9.01
C HIS A 2 10.44 8.56 -9.82
N MET A 3 10.01 7.38 -9.36
CA MET A 3 8.91 6.64 -10.01
C MET A 3 7.60 7.44 -10.11
N GLY A 4 7.29 8.31 -9.14
CA GLY A 4 6.10 9.15 -9.18
C GLY A 4 6.20 10.34 -10.16
N ASN A 5 7.41 10.67 -10.60
CA ASN A 5 7.68 11.78 -11.53
C ASN A 5 7.82 11.32 -12.98
N MET A 6 7.70 10.01 -13.25
CA MET A 6 7.73 9.48 -14.62
C MET A 6 6.54 10.04 -15.41
N LYS A 7 6.81 10.51 -16.62
CA LYS A 7 5.79 11.09 -17.50
C LYS A 7 5.50 10.14 -18.66
N PHE A 8 4.24 10.14 -19.08
CA PHE A 8 3.75 9.35 -20.19
C PHE A 8 2.86 10.22 -21.05
N LYS A 9 2.79 9.92 -22.34
CA LYS A 9 1.91 10.58 -23.30
C LYS A 9 1.15 9.55 -24.12
N GLN A 10 -0.02 9.94 -24.61
CA GLN A 10 -0.80 9.11 -25.51
C GLN A 10 -0.39 9.39 -26.96
N ARG A 11 -0.26 8.34 -27.76
CA ARG A 11 0.02 8.49 -29.19
C ARG A 11 -1.18 9.10 -29.92
N PRO A 12 -0.99 10.05 -30.86
CA PRO A 12 -2.11 10.72 -31.53
C PRO A 12 -3.03 9.81 -32.36
N ARG A 13 -2.56 8.63 -32.76
CA ARG A 13 -3.27 7.68 -33.63
C ARG A 13 -3.49 6.30 -32.99
N GLU A 14 -2.99 6.08 -31.78
CA GLU A 14 -3.07 4.82 -31.06
C GLU A 14 -3.51 5.12 -29.63
N GLU A 15 -4.44 4.34 -29.06
CA GLU A 15 -4.82 4.51 -27.65
C GLU A 15 -3.67 4.17 -26.67
N GLN A 16 -2.53 3.70 -27.18
CA GLN A 16 -1.37 3.29 -26.41
C GLN A 16 -0.57 4.48 -25.85
N ALA A 17 -0.19 4.35 -24.58
CA ALA A 17 0.75 5.22 -23.91
C ALA A 17 2.22 4.89 -24.27
N GLU A 18 3.04 5.93 -24.34
CA GLU A 18 4.49 5.83 -24.46
C GLU A 18 5.18 6.73 -23.42
N PRO A 19 6.44 6.43 -23.05
CA PRO A 19 7.21 7.27 -22.14
C PRO A 19 7.42 8.67 -22.72
N ASP A 20 7.29 9.70 -21.89
CA ASP A 20 7.60 11.09 -22.23
C ASP A 20 8.89 11.52 -21.52
N GLY A 21 10.01 10.98 -22.00
CA GLY A 21 11.32 11.05 -21.37
C GLY A 21 11.63 9.83 -20.49
N THR A 22 12.92 9.59 -20.24
CA THR A 22 13.41 8.40 -19.52
C THR A 22 14.17 8.72 -18.23
N ASP A 23 14.59 9.98 -18.02
CA ASP A 23 15.45 10.39 -16.89
C ASP A 23 14.97 9.89 -15.52
N GLU A 24 13.68 10.06 -15.20
CA GLU A 24 13.12 9.63 -13.91
C GLU A 24 12.98 8.11 -13.82
N ALA A 25 12.74 7.43 -14.94
CA ALA A 25 12.69 5.98 -15.00
C ALA A 25 14.09 5.36 -14.83
N GLU A 26 15.12 5.98 -15.41
CA GLU A 26 16.52 5.59 -15.23
C GLU A 26 16.95 5.71 -13.77
N LYS A 27 16.71 6.86 -13.14
CA LYS A 27 17.00 7.07 -11.71
C LYS A 27 16.25 6.06 -10.83
N ALA A 28 14.97 5.83 -11.10
CA ALA A 28 14.19 4.83 -10.36
C ALA A 28 14.76 3.41 -10.54
N SER A 29 15.11 3.05 -11.77
CA SER A 29 15.59 1.71 -12.12
C SER A 29 16.96 1.40 -11.52
N VAL A 30 17.86 2.38 -11.43
CA VAL A 30 19.13 2.25 -10.70
C VAL A 30 18.89 1.91 -9.24
N MET A 31 17.95 2.59 -8.58
CA MET A 31 17.62 2.32 -7.18
C MET A 31 16.96 0.95 -6.97
N PHE A 32 16.19 0.47 -7.95
CA PHE A 32 15.57 -0.86 -7.92
C PHE A 32 16.50 -1.98 -8.38
N GLY A 33 17.65 -1.65 -8.99
CA GLY A 33 18.56 -2.64 -9.58
C GLY A 33 17.96 -3.36 -10.79
N VAL A 34 17.16 -2.67 -11.61
CA VAL A 34 16.51 -3.22 -12.82
C VAL A 34 16.91 -2.44 -14.08
N ASN A 35 16.68 -3.02 -15.25
CA ASN A 35 16.86 -2.32 -16.52
C ASN A 35 15.69 -1.36 -16.78
N HIS A 36 16.00 -0.10 -17.13
CA HIS A 36 14.98 0.94 -17.30
C HIS A 36 14.11 0.75 -18.55
N GLU A 37 14.64 0.20 -19.64
CA GLU A 37 13.88 -0.10 -20.86
C GLU A 37 12.87 -1.21 -20.60
N GLU A 38 13.29 -2.28 -19.92
CA GLU A 38 12.40 -3.37 -19.51
C GLU A 38 11.33 -2.87 -18.52
N PHE A 39 11.71 -1.98 -17.60
CA PHE A 39 10.79 -1.38 -16.64
C PHE A 39 9.69 -0.55 -17.35
N LEU A 40 10.09 0.34 -18.25
CA LEU A 40 9.14 1.14 -19.06
C LEU A 40 8.27 0.27 -19.96
N LYS A 41 8.85 -0.78 -20.55
CA LYS A 41 8.10 -1.75 -21.36
C LYS A 41 7.10 -2.52 -20.51
N ALA A 42 7.45 -2.92 -19.29
CA ALA A 42 6.54 -3.62 -18.39
C ALA A 42 5.35 -2.75 -17.97
N LEU A 43 5.53 -1.43 -17.86
CA LEU A 43 4.45 -0.49 -17.55
C LEU A 43 3.53 -0.22 -18.76
N THR A 44 4.10 0.01 -19.94
CA THR A 44 3.35 0.39 -21.15
C THR A 44 2.81 -0.79 -21.96
N ARG A 45 3.47 -1.95 -21.86
CA ARG A 45 3.21 -3.19 -22.58
C ARG A 45 3.40 -4.43 -21.67
N PRO A 46 2.66 -4.53 -20.55
CA PRO A 46 2.73 -5.70 -19.69
C PRO A 46 2.36 -6.98 -20.45
N ARG A 47 3.06 -8.06 -20.11
CA ARG A 47 2.71 -9.41 -20.57
C ARG A 47 1.68 -10.00 -19.63
N VAL A 48 0.57 -10.46 -20.20
CA VAL A 48 -0.52 -11.11 -19.47
C VAL A 48 -0.63 -12.55 -19.94
N LYS A 49 -0.76 -13.48 -19.00
CA LYS A 49 -0.96 -14.89 -19.32
C LYS A 49 -2.43 -15.13 -19.63
N VAL A 50 -2.72 -15.63 -20.83
CA VAL A 50 -4.06 -15.98 -21.29
C VAL A 50 -4.04 -17.46 -21.65
N GLY A 51 -4.66 -18.30 -20.80
CA GLY A 51 -4.53 -19.75 -20.91
C GLY A 51 -3.07 -20.19 -20.72
N THR A 52 -2.49 -20.79 -21.76
CA THR A 52 -1.10 -21.25 -21.79
C THR A 52 -0.13 -20.23 -22.40
N GLU A 53 -0.62 -19.18 -23.06
CA GLU A 53 0.20 -18.23 -23.80
C GLU A 53 0.38 -16.90 -23.08
N TRP A 54 1.45 -16.18 -23.43
CA TRP A 54 1.75 -14.84 -22.92
C TRP A 54 1.54 -13.80 -24.01
N VAL A 55 0.60 -12.90 -23.79
CA VAL A 55 0.25 -11.85 -24.75
C VAL A 55 0.72 -10.50 -24.22
N SER A 56 1.33 -9.70 -25.09
CA SER A 56 1.69 -8.31 -24.79
C SER A 56 0.47 -7.42 -24.96
N LYS A 57 0.03 -6.74 -23.89
CA LYS A 57 -1.12 -5.83 -23.92
C LYS A 57 -0.66 -4.39 -23.81
N GLY A 58 -0.94 -3.56 -24.82
CA GLY A 58 -0.74 -2.11 -24.73
C GLY A 58 -1.69 -1.48 -23.70
N GLN A 59 -1.19 -0.52 -22.93
CA GLN A 59 -1.95 0.25 -21.95
C GLN A 59 -2.15 1.69 -22.44
N ASN A 60 -3.27 2.31 -22.07
CA ASN A 60 -3.48 3.75 -22.23
C ASN A 60 -2.85 4.54 -21.07
N ILE A 61 -2.90 5.88 -21.14
CA ILE A 61 -2.20 6.75 -20.17
C ILE A 61 -2.72 6.59 -18.74
N ASP A 62 -4.03 6.45 -18.57
CA ASP A 62 -4.65 6.27 -17.26
C ASP A 62 -4.23 4.94 -16.63
N GLN A 63 -4.25 3.86 -17.42
CA GLN A 63 -3.83 2.53 -16.98
C GLN A 63 -2.36 2.51 -16.53
N VAL A 64 -1.47 3.17 -17.27
CA VAL A 64 -0.06 3.29 -16.87
C VAL A 64 0.07 4.10 -15.58
N THR A 65 -0.66 5.21 -15.47
CA THR A 65 -0.65 6.08 -14.28
C THR A 65 -1.14 5.32 -13.04
N TRP A 66 -2.22 4.57 -13.16
CA TRP A 66 -2.72 3.70 -12.09
C TRP A 66 -1.73 2.60 -11.73
N ALA A 67 -1.09 1.98 -12.72
CA ALA A 67 -0.09 0.94 -12.48
C ALA A 67 1.12 1.50 -11.70
N VAL A 68 1.62 2.67 -12.07
CA VAL A 68 2.70 3.37 -11.34
C VAL A 68 2.28 3.69 -9.91
N GLY A 69 1.09 4.26 -9.71
CA GLY A 69 0.55 4.54 -8.39
C GLY A 69 0.36 3.29 -7.52
N ALA A 70 -0.18 2.22 -8.11
CA ALA A 70 -0.37 0.93 -7.44
C ALA A 70 0.98 0.29 -7.06
N MET A 71 1.98 0.35 -7.95
CA MET A 71 3.32 -0.14 -7.68
C MET A 71 3.98 0.67 -6.54
N ALA A 72 3.81 2.00 -6.52
CA ALA A 72 4.35 2.85 -5.46
C ALA A 72 3.77 2.50 -4.09
N LYS A 73 2.44 2.40 -4.00
CA LYS A 73 1.73 1.97 -2.79
C LYS A 73 2.18 0.58 -2.35
N GLY A 74 2.27 -0.35 -3.31
CA GLY A 74 2.68 -1.73 -3.06
C GLY A 74 4.13 -1.87 -2.60
N LEU A 75 5.05 -1.05 -3.11
CA LEU A 75 6.44 -1.04 -2.67
C LEU A 75 6.55 -0.49 -1.26
N TYR A 76 5.93 0.66 -0.98
CA TYR A 76 5.92 1.27 0.35
C TYR A 76 5.37 0.31 1.40
N ALA A 77 4.22 -0.32 1.14
CA ALA A 77 3.62 -1.30 2.05
C ALA A 77 4.55 -2.49 2.34
N ARG A 78 5.27 -3.01 1.34
CA ARG A 78 6.24 -4.11 1.51
C ARG A 78 7.45 -3.68 2.33
N VAL A 79 7.99 -2.48 2.10
CA VAL A 79 9.11 -1.94 2.87
C VAL A 79 8.69 -1.68 4.32
N PHE A 80 7.52 -1.11 4.55
CA PHE A 80 6.98 -0.90 5.89
C PHE A 80 6.82 -2.22 6.65
N ASN A 81 6.21 -3.24 6.03
CA ASN A 81 6.09 -4.56 6.62
C ASN A 81 7.45 -5.22 6.90
N TRP A 82 8.42 -5.05 6.00
CA TRP A 82 9.78 -5.53 6.22
C TRP A 82 10.44 -4.83 7.41
N LEU A 83 10.27 -3.52 7.56
CA LEU A 83 10.80 -2.74 8.68
C LEU A 83 10.21 -3.22 10.01
N VAL A 84 8.88 -3.38 10.08
CA VAL A 84 8.21 -3.93 11.28
C VAL A 84 8.76 -5.33 11.62
N LYS A 85 8.93 -6.19 10.61
CA LYS A 85 9.51 -7.53 10.81
C LYS A 85 10.94 -7.44 11.35
N LYS A 86 11.76 -6.51 10.86
CA LYS A 86 13.13 -6.29 11.36
C LYS A 86 13.14 -5.81 12.81
N CYS A 87 12.28 -4.85 13.18
CA CYS A 87 12.12 -4.42 14.57
C CYS A 87 11.74 -5.60 15.48
N ASN A 88 10.77 -6.41 15.06
CA ASN A 88 10.33 -7.58 15.82
C ASN A 88 11.46 -8.61 16.02
N VAL A 89 12.27 -8.87 14.99
CA VAL A 89 13.43 -9.79 15.11
C VAL A 89 14.46 -9.25 16.09
N THR A 90 14.71 -7.94 16.11
CA THR A 90 15.67 -7.31 17.03
C THR A 90 15.17 -7.31 18.48
N LEU A 91 13.87 -7.14 18.69
CA LEU A 91 13.25 -7.10 20.03
C LEU A 91 12.96 -8.50 20.59
N ASP A 92 13.02 -9.54 19.74
CA ASP A 92 12.71 -10.91 20.15
C ASP A 92 13.82 -11.51 21.03
N GLN A 93 13.54 -11.61 22.33
CA GLN A 93 14.38 -12.35 23.27
C GLN A 93 14.15 -13.86 23.14
N LYS A 94 14.94 -14.50 22.28
CA LYS A 94 14.85 -15.94 22.02
C LYS A 94 15.16 -16.77 23.28
N GLY A 95 14.40 -17.84 23.47
CA GLY A 95 14.64 -18.83 24.52
C GLY A 95 13.99 -18.52 25.87
N ILE A 96 13.24 -17.42 25.98
CA ILE A 96 12.46 -17.09 27.18
C ILE A 96 10.99 -17.44 26.91
N PRO A 97 10.37 -18.37 27.67
CA PRO A 97 8.94 -18.64 27.56
C PRO A 97 8.13 -17.39 27.93
N ARG A 98 7.08 -17.11 27.16
CA ARG A 98 6.19 -15.96 27.36
C ARG A 98 4.80 -16.45 27.72
N ASP A 99 4.48 -16.45 29.01
CA ASP A 99 3.17 -16.90 29.50
C ASP A 99 2.09 -15.82 29.36
N TYR A 100 2.48 -14.54 29.41
CA TYR A 100 1.58 -13.38 29.35
C TYR A 100 2.21 -12.22 28.56
N PHE A 101 1.38 -11.31 28.07
CA PHE A 101 1.82 -10.05 27.45
C PHE A 101 0.88 -8.89 27.80
N ILE A 102 1.43 -7.67 27.79
CA ILE A 102 0.66 -6.42 27.88
C ILE A 102 0.75 -5.74 26.52
N GLY A 103 -0.40 -5.58 25.86
CA GLY A 103 -0.50 -4.85 24.60
C GLY A 103 -0.78 -3.37 24.83
N VAL A 104 -0.06 -2.51 24.12
CA VAL A 104 -0.35 -1.07 24.04
C VAL A 104 -0.90 -0.79 22.64
N LEU A 105 -2.06 -0.13 22.57
CA LEU A 105 -2.73 0.23 21.32
C LEU A 105 -2.57 1.73 21.08
N ASP A 106 -1.99 2.08 19.93
CA ASP A 106 -1.90 3.45 19.43
C ASP A 106 -2.44 3.47 18.00
N ILE A 107 -3.56 4.17 17.78
CA ILE A 107 -4.26 4.25 16.50
C ILE A 107 -4.69 5.69 16.23
N ALA A 108 -4.94 6.00 14.96
CA ALA A 108 -5.55 7.28 14.59
C ALA A 108 -6.93 7.44 15.26
N GLY A 109 -7.21 8.65 15.75
CA GLY A 109 -8.51 9.03 16.30
C GLY A 109 -9.58 9.19 15.21
N PHE A 110 -10.82 9.44 15.63
CA PHE A 110 -11.91 9.72 14.71
C PHE A 110 -11.67 11.02 13.91
N GLU A 111 -11.82 10.97 12.60
CA GLU A 111 -11.53 12.07 11.67
C GLU A 111 -12.82 12.59 11.01
N ILE A 112 -12.99 13.91 10.96
CA ILE A 112 -14.06 14.56 10.20
C ILE A 112 -13.43 15.71 9.41
N PHE A 113 -13.36 15.56 8.09
CA PHE A 113 -12.84 16.59 7.18
C PHE A 113 -13.91 17.07 6.21
N ASP A 114 -13.65 18.18 5.51
CA ASP A 114 -14.54 18.70 4.45
C ASP A 114 -14.69 17.70 3.29
N PHE A 115 -13.65 16.90 3.01
CA PHE A 115 -13.67 15.79 2.07
C PHE A 115 -13.15 14.53 2.75
N ASN A 116 -14.02 13.52 2.88
CA ASN A 116 -13.69 12.22 3.47
C ASN A 116 -13.58 11.18 2.35
N SER A 117 -12.42 10.55 2.21
CA SER A 117 -12.21 9.46 1.27
C SER A 117 -12.38 8.10 1.95
N PHE A 118 -12.06 7.02 1.23
CA PHE A 118 -12.15 5.66 1.75
C PHE A 118 -11.28 5.45 3.00
N GLU A 119 -10.17 6.17 3.10
CA GLU A 119 -9.26 6.16 4.24
C GLU A 119 -9.96 6.61 5.54
N GLN A 120 -10.69 7.74 5.51
CA GLN A 120 -11.44 8.22 6.69
C GLN A 120 -12.54 7.23 7.10
N LEU A 121 -13.23 6.60 6.13
CA LEU A 121 -14.22 5.59 6.43
C LEU A 121 -13.61 4.43 7.25
N TRP A 122 -12.45 3.92 6.85
CA TRP A 122 -11.77 2.85 7.60
C TRP A 122 -11.30 3.29 8.98
N ILE A 123 -10.73 4.50 9.09
CA ILE A 123 -10.28 5.05 10.37
C ILE A 123 -11.47 5.16 11.34
N ASN A 124 -12.57 5.74 10.89
CA ASN A 124 -13.76 5.94 11.70
C ASN A 124 -14.47 4.62 12.02
N PHE A 125 -14.49 3.67 11.09
CA PHE A 125 -15.03 2.33 11.32
C PHE A 125 -14.26 1.58 12.42
N VAL A 126 -12.93 1.63 12.40
CA VAL A 126 -12.10 1.02 13.46
C VAL A 126 -12.35 1.71 14.80
N ASN A 127 -12.47 3.03 14.83
CA ASN A 127 -12.81 3.79 16.04
C ASN A 127 -14.18 3.39 16.59
N GLU A 128 -15.19 3.23 15.74
CA GLU A 128 -16.53 2.78 16.14
C GLU A 128 -16.47 1.38 16.78
N LYS A 129 -15.70 0.46 16.19
CA LYS A 129 -15.50 -0.89 16.76
C LYS A 129 -14.76 -0.86 18.09
N LEU A 130 -13.76 0.02 18.23
CA LEU A 130 -13.04 0.19 19.48
C LEU A 130 -13.94 0.77 20.57
N GLN A 131 -14.77 1.77 20.24
CA GLN A 131 -15.76 2.33 21.16
C GLN A 131 -16.80 1.28 21.59
N GLN A 132 -17.29 0.47 20.65
CA GLN A 132 -18.20 -0.64 20.94
C GLN A 132 -17.57 -1.66 21.92
N PHE A 133 -16.28 -1.97 21.73
CA PHE A 133 -15.53 -2.85 22.63
C PHE A 133 -15.42 -2.26 24.04
N PHE A 134 -15.07 -0.96 24.17
CA PHE A 134 -15.03 -0.28 25.46
C PHE A 134 -16.39 -0.27 26.16
N ASN A 135 -17.46 0.07 25.44
CA ASN A 135 -18.81 0.08 25.99
C ASN A 135 -19.22 -1.32 26.49
N HIS A 136 -18.89 -2.37 25.74
CA HIS A 136 -19.17 -3.75 26.15
C HIS A 136 -18.42 -4.15 27.43
N ILE A 137 -17.13 -3.82 27.54
CA ILE A 137 -16.37 -4.02 28.79
C ILE A 137 -17.01 -3.25 29.94
N TYR A 138 -17.30 -1.96 29.72
CA TYR A 138 -17.88 -1.11 30.75
C TYR A 138 -19.22 -1.64 31.24
N VAL A 139 -20.13 -2.05 30.35
CA VAL A 139 -21.42 -2.64 30.74
C VAL A 139 -21.22 -3.96 31.48
N ARG A 140 -20.33 -4.84 30.98
CA ARG A 140 -20.10 -6.17 31.55
C ARG A 140 -19.51 -6.13 32.96
N PHE A 141 -18.66 -5.14 33.26
CA PHE A 141 -17.99 -5.02 34.56
C PHE A 141 -18.57 -3.91 35.45
N GLY A 142 -19.27 -2.94 34.89
CA GLY A 142 -19.89 -1.81 35.59
C GLY A 142 -21.32 -2.07 36.04
N ALA A 143 -22.11 -2.87 35.31
CA ALA A 143 -23.51 -3.13 35.68
C ALA A 143 -23.68 -4.16 36.83
N GLY A 144 -22.61 -4.87 37.22
CA GLY A 144 -22.63 -5.88 38.28
C GLY A 144 -22.27 -5.37 39.68
N ARG A 145 -22.00 -4.07 39.86
CA ARG A 145 -21.59 -3.49 41.17
C ARG A 145 -22.63 -2.56 41.80
N VAL A 146 -23.83 -2.49 41.23
CA VAL A 146 -24.97 -1.74 41.78
C VAL A 146 -26.18 -2.67 41.85
N ARG A 147 -26.08 -3.72 42.68
CA ARG A 147 -27.21 -4.40 43.35
C ARG A 147 -26.73 -4.95 44.67
#